data_AF-A0A8J8BX07-F1
#
_entry.id   AF-A0A8J8BX07-F1
#
_cell.length_a   1.000
_cell.length_b   1.000
_cell.length_c   1.000
_cell.angle_alpha   90.00
_cell.angle_beta   90.00
_cell.angle_gamma   90.00
#
_symmetry.space_group_name_H-M   'P 1'
#
loop_
_entity.id
_entity.type
_entity.pdbx_description
1 polymer ?
#
loop_
_entity_poly.entity_id
_entity_poly.type
_entity_poly.pdbx_seq_one_letter_code
_entity_poly.pdbx_strand_id
1 'polypeptide(L)'
;MEDMEAKEFPCPVCGKILGKRNLPGARDVIEDGLYSNGNISIVDSSVVLECRFPHYYCEEEEATVDEIHDVVAVIRVAFDKKGKCALFDILEIHSAD
;
A
#
# COMPACT_ATOMS: atom_id res chain seq x y z
N MET A 1 21.98 15.23 -4.68
CA MET A 1 21.12 14.21 -4.05
C MET A 1 19.83 14.35 -4.82
N GLU A 2 19.65 13.53 -5.83
CA GLU A 2 18.53 13.67 -6.78
C GLU A 2 17.24 13.45 -6.00
N ASP A 3 16.35 14.44 -6.06
CA ASP A 3 14.99 14.36 -5.54
C ASP A 3 14.32 13.14 -6.18
N MET A 4 14.20 12.05 -5.42
CA MET A 4 13.44 10.89 -5.82
C MET A 4 11.98 11.33 -5.77
N GLU A 5 11.42 11.75 -6.90
CA GLU A 5 10.00 12.13 -7.04
C GLU A 5 9.15 11.06 -6.34
N ALA A 6 8.45 11.46 -5.28
CA ALA A 6 7.54 10.56 -4.60
C ALA A 6 6.44 10.20 -5.61
N LYS A 7 6.36 8.92 -5.98
CA LYS A 7 5.35 8.42 -6.90
C LYS A 7 3.96 8.76 -6.35
N GLU A 8 3.25 9.64 -7.03
CA GLU A 8 1.88 10.01 -6.68
C GLU A 8 0.90 8.99 -7.25
N PHE A 9 -0.13 8.67 -6.48
CA PHE A 9 -1.15 7.72 -6.88
C PHE A 9 -2.51 8.41 -6.89
N PRO A 10 -3.09 8.73 -8.07
CA PRO A 10 -4.45 9.24 -8.13
C PRO A 10 -5.44 8.13 -7.74
N CYS A 11 -6.42 8.48 -6.91
CA CYS A 11 -7.50 7.57 -6.57
C CYS A 11 -8.33 7.27 -7.83
N PRO A 12 -8.52 6.00 -8.20
CA PRO A 12 -9.27 5.63 -9.41
C PRO A 12 -10.79 5.90 -9.29
N VAL A 13 -11.30 6.15 -8.08
CA VAL A 13 -12.72 6.39 -7.83
C VAL A 13 -13.05 7.89 -7.88
N CYS A 14 -12.30 8.72 -7.15
CA CYS A 14 -12.60 10.16 -7.03
C CYS A 14 -11.57 11.08 -7.69
N GLY A 15 -10.48 10.55 -8.24
CA GLY A 15 -9.42 11.32 -8.90
C GLY A 15 -8.46 12.07 -7.97
N LYS A 16 -8.76 12.17 -6.67
CA LYS A 16 -7.92 12.85 -5.67
C LYS A 16 -6.64 12.06 -5.39
N ILE A 17 -5.54 12.75 -5.08
CA ILE A 17 -4.24 12.10 -4.81
C ILE A 17 -4.27 11.34 -3.47
N LEU A 18 -3.84 10.08 -3.50
CA LEU A 18 -3.64 9.25 -2.33
C LEU A 18 -2.33 9.64 -1.65
N GLY A 19 -2.46 10.42 -0.58
CA GLY A 19 -1.33 10.79 0.27
C GLY A 19 -0.85 9.67 1.18
N LYS A 20 0.26 9.93 1.89
CA LYS A 20 0.91 8.98 2.80
C LYS A 20 -0.01 8.50 3.92
N ARG A 21 -1.03 9.29 4.29
CA ARG A 21 -2.01 8.90 5.31
C ARG A 21 -2.94 7.77 4.86
N ASN A 22 -3.20 7.64 3.56
CA ASN A 22 -4.07 6.59 3.03
C ASN A 22 -3.27 5.40 2.52
N LEU A 23 -2.09 5.65 1.91
CA LEU A 23 -1.33 4.59 1.26
C LEU A 23 -0.83 3.54 2.27
N PRO A 24 -0.99 2.24 1.97
CA PRO A 24 -0.56 1.19 2.86
C PRO A 24 0.98 1.16 2.97
N GLY A 25 1.48 1.09 4.20
CA GLY A 25 2.91 0.97 4.48
C GLY A 25 3.36 -0.48 4.62
N ALA A 26 4.67 -0.72 4.46
CA ALA A 26 5.28 -2.04 4.65
C ALA A 26 5.00 -2.61 6.05
N ARG A 27 4.99 -1.75 7.07
CA ARG A 27 4.67 -2.15 8.44
C ARG A 27 3.23 -2.69 8.54
N ASP A 28 2.26 -1.91 8.06
CA ASP A 28 0.84 -2.26 8.18
C ASP A 28 0.51 -3.55 7.39
N VAL A 29 1.06 -3.70 6.18
CA VAL A 29 0.77 -4.85 5.32
C VAL A 29 1.53 -6.10 5.76
N ILE A 30 2.83 -5.97 6.05
CA ILE A 30 3.70 -7.13 6.28
C ILE A 30 3.73 -7.52 7.75
N GLU A 31 4.05 -6.58 8.64
CA GLU A 31 4.25 -6.87 10.06
C GLU A 31 2.91 -7.10 10.76
N ASP A 32 1.94 -6.22 10.52
CA ASP A 32 0.64 -6.27 11.19
C ASP A 32 -0.35 -7.18 10.43
N GLY A 33 -0.31 -7.19 9.09
CA GLY A 33 -1.18 -8.01 8.25
C GLY A 33 -0.73 -9.46 8.12
N LEU A 34 0.37 -9.72 7.40
CA LEU A 34 0.81 -11.07 7.02
C LEU A 34 1.48 -11.86 8.15
N TYR A 35 2.25 -11.20 9.02
CA TYR A 35 3.00 -11.88 10.09
C TYR A 35 2.14 -12.30 11.29
N SER A 36 0.87 -11.89 11.35
CA SER A 36 -0.02 -12.13 12.49
C SER A 36 -0.44 -13.60 12.70
N ASN A 37 -0.14 -14.51 11.76
CA ASN A 37 -0.46 -15.96 11.85
C ASN A 37 0.67 -16.88 12.37
N GLY A 38 1.78 -16.32 12.85
CA GLY A 38 2.68 -16.91 13.86
C GLY A 38 3.54 -18.14 13.53
N ASN A 39 3.21 -18.94 12.51
CA ASN A 39 3.91 -20.22 12.27
C ASN A 39 4.46 -20.41 10.85
N ILE A 40 4.15 -19.51 9.92
CA ILE A 40 4.51 -19.62 8.49
C ILE A 40 5.05 -18.27 8.03
N SER A 41 6.16 -18.29 7.30
CA SER A 41 6.77 -17.11 6.68
C SER A 41 7.05 -17.34 5.20
N ILE A 42 6.95 -16.28 4.43
CA ILE A 42 7.44 -16.23 3.05
C ILE A 42 8.91 -15.87 3.12
N VAL A 43 9.78 -16.66 2.49
CA VAL A 43 11.24 -16.48 2.51
C VAL A 43 11.82 -16.62 1.10
N ASP A 44 12.92 -15.91 0.84
CA ASP A 44 13.70 -16.00 -0.41
C ASP A 44 12.84 -15.91 -1.68
N SER A 45 11.84 -15.01 -1.65
CA SER A 45 10.77 -14.95 -2.65
C SER A 45 10.39 -13.52 -2.96
N SER A 46 9.93 -13.27 -4.18
CA SER A 46 9.23 -12.04 -4.54
C SER A 46 7.77 -12.38 -4.85
N VAL A 47 6.85 -11.68 -4.20
CA VAL A 47 5.41 -11.88 -4.32
C VAL A 47 4.71 -10.57 -4.70
N VAL A 48 3.53 -10.71 -5.29
CA VAL A 48 2.62 -9.59 -5.52
C VAL A 48 1.42 -9.79 -4.59
N LEU A 49 1.09 -8.76 -3.84
CA LEU A 49 -0.02 -8.72 -2.90
C LEU A 49 -1.09 -7.76 -3.40
N GLU A 50 -2.35 -8.11 -3.20
CA GLU A 50 -3.47 -7.17 -3.28
C GLU A 50 -3.85 -6.74 -1.87
N CYS A 51 -3.77 -5.45 -1.60
CA CYS A 51 -4.13 -4.86 -0.31
C CYS A 51 -5.31 -3.92 -0.50
N ARG A 52 -6.48 -4.30 0.01
CA ARG A 52 -7.68 -3.46 0.04
C ARG A 52 -7.62 -2.52 1.24
N PHE A 53 -7.86 -1.23 1.03
CA PHE A 53 -7.85 -0.21 2.09
C PHE A 53 -8.85 0.92 1.80
N PRO A 54 -9.37 1.59 2.84
CA PRO A 54 -10.31 2.69 2.69
C PRO A 54 -9.58 3.99 2.32
N HIS A 55 -10.11 4.73 1.35
CA HIS A 55 -9.74 6.11 1.09
C HIS A 55 -10.69 7.04 1.86
N TYR A 56 -10.17 7.72 2.88
CA TYR A 56 -10.99 8.54 3.79
C TYR A 56 -10.53 10.00 3.90
N TYR A 57 -9.31 10.34 3.44
CA TYR A 57 -8.73 11.67 3.61
C TYR A 57 -8.10 12.19 2.31
N CYS A 58 -8.42 13.42 1.92
CA CYS A 58 -7.74 14.13 0.84
C CYS A 58 -6.66 15.04 1.44
N GLU A 59 -5.39 14.82 1.09
CA GLU A 59 -4.31 15.70 1.57
C GLU A 59 -4.33 17.09 0.91
N GLU A 60 -4.75 17.19 -0.36
CA GLU A 60 -4.83 18.47 -1.07
C GLU A 60 -5.88 19.43 -0.50
N GLU A 61 -7.01 18.89 -0.06
CA GLU A 61 -8.12 19.67 0.51
C GLU A 61 -8.04 19.80 2.03
N GLU A 62 -7.06 19.13 2.66
CA GLU A 62 -6.94 18.97 4.11
C GLU A 62 -8.26 18.54 4.79
N ALA A 63 -9.03 17.69 4.12
CA ALA A 63 -10.39 17.31 4.51
C ALA A 63 -10.66 15.83 4.27
N THR A 64 -11.70 15.30 4.93
CA THR A 64 -12.25 13.98 4.60
C THR A 64 -12.87 14.00 3.21
N VAL A 65 -12.75 12.88 2.47
CA VAL A 65 -13.47 12.73 1.19
C VAL A 65 -14.98 12.73 1.42
N ASP A 66 -15.75 13.19 0.43
CA ASP A 66 -17.22 13.30 0.54
C ASP A 66 -17.89 11.94 0.81
N GLU A 67 -17.35 10.88 0.18
CA GLU A 67 -17.80 9.51 0.36
C GLU A 67 -16.57 8.59 0.54
N ILE A 68 -16.50 7.90 1.69
CA ILE A 68 -15.44 6.92 1.96
C ILE A 68 -15.68 5.70 1.05
N HIS A 69 -14.64 5.29 0.33
CA HIS A 69 -14.68 4.16 -0.60
C HIS A 69 -13.40 3.35 -0.50
N ASP A 70 -13.49 2.07 -0.85
CA ASP A 70 -12.33 1.19 -0.85
C ASP A 70 -11.59 1.25 -2.18
N VAL A 71 -10.28 1.11 -2.10
CA VAL A 71 -9.38 0.93 -3.23
C VAL A 71 -8.44 -0.24 -2.95
N VAL A 72 -7.78 -0.74 -3.98
CA VAL A 72 -6.84 -1.86 -3.88
C VAL A 72 -5.48 -1.41 -4.38
N ALA A 73 -4.45 -1.63 -3.56
CA ALA A 73 -3.05 -1.52 -3.95
C ALA A 73 -2.50 -2.86 -4.39
N VAL A 74 -1.89 -2.90 -5.56
CA VAL A 74 -1.08 -4.02 -6.02
C VAL A 74 0.36 -3.73 -5.63
N ILE A 75 0.89 -4.54 -4.72
CA ILE A 75 2.15 -4.28 -4.03
C ILE A 75 3.12 -5.40 -4.36
N ARG A 76 4.30 -5.04 -4.90
CA ARG A 76 5.42 -5.97 -4.99
C ARG A 76 6.15 -5.99 -3.66
N VAL A 77 6.37 -7.19 -3.15
CA VAL A 77 7.16 -7.42 -1.94
C VAL A 77 8.25 -8.42 -2.23
N ALA A 78 9.47 -8.17 -1.75
CA ALA A 78 10.54 -9.16 -1.76
C ALA A 78 10.96 -9.50 -0.33
N PHE A 79 11.07 -10.79 -0.05
CA PHE A 79 11.48 -11.33 1.23
C PHE A 79 12.87 -11.95 1.14
N ASP A 80 13.70 -11.65 2.12
CA ASP A 80 15.03 -12.26 2.25
C ASP A 80 14.95 -13.71 2.77
N LYS A 81 16.11 -14.35 2.91
CA LYS A 81 16.23 -15.72 3.44
C LYS A 81 15.78 -15.86 4.90
N LYS A 82 15.60 -14.75 5.62
CA LYS A 82 15.12 -14.70 7.00
C LYS A 82 13.64 -14.30 7.09
N GLY A 83 12.98 -14.09 5.95
CA GLY A 83 11.59 -13.63 5.87
C GLY A 83 11.41 -12.13 6.12
N LYS A 84 12.49 -11.34 6.16
CA LYS A 84 12.37 -9.90 6.28
C LYS A 84 12.00 -9.27 4.94
N CYS A 85 11.11 -8.30 4.97
CA CYS A 85 10.79 -7.48 3.82
C CYS A 85 12.03 -6.66 3.41
N ALA A 86 12.58 -6.98 2.24
CA ALA A 86 13.73 -6.30 1.63
C ALA A 86 13.30 -5.26 0.58
N LEU A 87 12.11 -5.41 0.00
CA LEU A 87 11.52 -4.46 -0.95
C LEU A 87 10.01 -4.38 -0.73
N PHE A 88 9.48 -3.18 -0.78
CA PHE A 88 8.06 -2.89 -0.76
C PHE A 88 7.80 -1.77 -1.76
N ASP A 89 7.03 -2.07 -2.80
CA ASP A 89 6.76 -1.13 -3.89
C ASP A 89 5.30 -1.22 -4.33
N ILE A 90 4.61 -0.08 -4.34
CA ILE A 90 3.25 0.02 -4.84
C ILE A 90 3.32 0.14 -6.36
N LEU A 91 2.89 -0.91 -7.05
CA LEU A 91 2.94 -0.97 -8.51
C LEU A 91 1.83 -0.10 -9.10
N GLU A 92 0.60 -0.33 -8.64
CA GLU A 92 -0.63 0.32 -9.12
C GLU A 92 -1.71 0.39 -8.03
N ILE A 93 -2.70 1.23 -8.28
CA ILE A 93 -3.92 1.35 -7.49
C ILE A 93 -5.12 1.19 -8.44
N HIS A 94 -6.08 0.33 -8.09
CA HIS A 94 -7.34 0.20 -8.82
C HIS A 94 -8.54 0.26 -7.86
N SER A 95 -9.74 0.43 -8.41
CA SER A 95 -10.98 0.41 -7.63
C SER A 95 -11.15 -0.96 -6.97
N ALA A 96 -11.69 -0.97 -5.75
CA ALA A 96 -12.28 -2.17 -5.21
C ALA A 96 -13.68 -2.27 -5.83
N ASP A 97 -13.91 -3.27 -6.68
CA ASP A 97 -15.23 -3.53 -7.28
C ASP A 97 -16.35 -3.65 -6.23
#